data_AF-A0A0B2ULK7-F1
#
_entry.id   AF-A0A0B2ULK7-F1
#
_cell.length_a   1.000
_cell.length_b   1.000
_cell.length_c   1.000
_cell.angle_alpha   90.00
_cell.angle_beta   90.00
_cell.angle_gamma   90.00
#
_symmetry.space_group_name_H-M   'P 1'
#
loop_
_entity.id
_entity.type
_entity.pdbx_description
1 polymer ?
#
loop_
_entity_poly.entity_id
_entity_poly.type
_entity_poly.pdbx_seq_one_letter_code
_entity_poly.pdbx_strand_id
1 'polypeptide(L)'
;MLNKVKTNDARACTESYLAKLYISQPISLPDDISKYVLNPINVEGEIAYLEKYIDASDADLTRIIFIIEVLGKCARKHSEFRTYMKVITKILEKYKEYQYSIFCLRIIKLIVSSRFYTPISFYLIRILKDAISSRNIVASNKKVDYDSIKPNQERTKSEEHQMFVITEVNSLIIMHLSTFSKNIGFPELSALVINELKKLKIGIYREMIENIIACIAKQRDHVIEKRSKLKLNGIDGKAIALFESTVERTLQ
;
A
#
# COMPACT_ATOMS: atom_id res chain seq x y z
N MET A 1 -34.17 23.12 7.14
CA MET A 1 -34.67 22.10 6.19
C MET A 1 -33.74 21.95 4.99
N LEU A 2 -32.50 21.46 5.16
CA LEU A 2 -31.50 21.38 4.06
C LEU A 2 -30.74 20.04 3.97
N ASN A 3 -31.10 19.03 4.77
CA ASN A 3 -30.40 17.74 4.84
C ASN A 3 -31.11 16.57 4.12
N LYS A 4 -32.18 16.82 3.36
CA LYS A 4 -32.92 15.75 2.65
C LYS A 4 -32.57 15.58 1.18
N VAL A 5 -31.83 16.51 0.57
CA VAL A 5 -31.61 16.51 -0.90
C VAL A 5 -30.34 15.73 -1.28
N LYS A 6 -29.24 15.82 -0.52
CA LYS A 6 -27.97 15.13 -0.85
C LYS A 6 -27.98 13.61 -0.65
N THR A 7 -28.81 13.11 0.26
CA THR A 7 -28.94 11.67 0.55
C THR A 7 -29.72 10.90 -0.53
N ASN A 8 -30.56 11.59 -1.30
CA ASN A 8 -31.31 10.99 -2.40
C ASN A 8 -30.44 10.72 -3.63
N ASP A 9 -29.47 11.59 -3.95
CA ASP A 9 -28.59 11.39 -5.11
C ASP A 9 -27.60 10.23 -4.91
N ALA A 10 -27.04 10.08 -3.70
CA ALA A 10 -26.15 8.96 -3.38
C ALA A 10 -26.89 7.61 -3.36
N ARG A 11 -28.12 7.58 -2.83
CA ARG A 11 -29.00 6.41 -2.89
C ARG A 11 -29.40 6.07 -4.33
N ALA A 12 -29.81 7.06 -5.12
CA ALA A 12 -30.18 6.84 -6.52
C ALA A 12 -28.99 6.34 -7.36
N CYS A 13 -27.77 6.80 -7.09
CA CYS A 13 -26.55 6.31 -7.74
C CYS A 13 -26.26 4.85 -7.35
N THR A 14 -26.43 4.51 -6.07
CA THR A 14 -26.23 3.16 -5.54
C THR A 14 -27.30 2.20 -6.06
N GLU A 15 -28.57 2.61 -6.10
CA GLU A 15 -29.69 1.84 -6.63
C GLU A 15 -29.59 1.66 -8.14
N SER A 16 -29.17 2.68 -8.90
CA SER A 16 -28.90 2.54 -10.34
C SER A 16 -27.73 1.58 -10.63
N TYR A 17 -26.68 1.59 -9.81
CA TYR A 17 -25.55 0.67 -9.94
C TYR A 17 -25.95 -0.77 -9.58
N LEU A 18 -26.70 -0.95 -8.49
CA LEU A 18 -27.20 -2.26 -8.07
C LEU A 18 -28.26 -2.80 -9.02
N ALA A 19 -29.19 -1.98 -9.53
CA ALA A 19 -30.18 -2.41 -10.53
C ALA A 19 -29.51 -2.88 -11.83
N LYS A 20 -28.40 -2.26 -12.25
CA LYS A 20 -27.57 -2.75 -13.37
C LYS A 20 -26.87 -4.08 -13.07
N LEU A 21 -26.55 -4.36 -11.80
CA LEU A 21 -25.93 -5.62 -11.36
C LEU A 21 -26.94 -6.75 -11.15
N TYR A 22 -28.17 -6.44 -10.72
CA TYR A 22 -29.19 -7.44 -10.36
C TYR A 22 -30.03 -7.94 -11.54
N ILE A 23 -30.01 -7.27 -12.70
CA ILE A 23 -30.66 -7.77 -13.94
C ILE A 23 -29.85 -8.90 -14.58
N SER A 24 -28.59 -9.10 -14.17
CA SER A 24 -27.78 -10.24 -14.55
C SER A 24 -27.43 -11.07 -13.31
N GLN A 25 -28.27 -12.04 -12.95
CA GLN A 25 -27.71 -13.27 -12.39
C GLN A 25 -27.51 -14.25 -13.52
N PRO A 26 -26.30 -14.40 -14.06
CA PRO A 26 -26.03 -15.50 -14.95
C PRO A 26 -25.21 -16.56 -14.21
N ILE A 27 -25.47 -17.79 -14.61
CA ILE A 27 -24.61 -18.96 -14.42
C ILE A 27 -23.15 -18.69 -14.85
N SER A 28 -22.90 -17.58 -15.57
CA SER A 28 -21.60 -17.07 -16.02
C SER A 28 -20.88 -16.12 -15.05
N LEU A 29 -21.35 -15.82 -13.84
CA LEU A 29 -20.66 -14.87 -12.94
C LEU A 29 -19.16 -15.22 -12.73
N PRO A 30 -18.76 -16.49 -12.54
CA PRO A 30 -17.34 -16.85 -12.48
C PRO A 30 -16.59 -16.61 -13.80
N ASP A 31 -17.23 -16.87 -14.94
CA ASP A 31 -16.65 -16.65 -16.27
C ASP A 31 -16.55 -15.16 -16.63
N ASP A 32 -17.51 -14.36 -16.19
CA ASP A 32 -17.54 -12.91 -16.39
C ASP A 32 -16.52 -12.22 -15.47
N ILE A 33 -16.37 -12.68 -14.22
CA ILE A 33 -15.27 -12.26 -13.35
C ILE A 33 -13.93 -12.65 -13.99
N SER A 34 -13.79 -13.89 -14.48
CA SER A 34 -12.58 -14.35 -15.16
C SER A 34 -12.24 -13.51 -16.40
N LYS A 35 -13.22 -13.25 -17.27
CA LYS A 35 -13.06 -12.39 -18.45
C LYS A 35 -12.75 -10.95 -18.09
N TYR A 36 -13.40 -10.39 -17.07
CA TYR A 36 -13.17 -9.03 -16.59
C TYR A 36 -11.77 -8.87 -15.98
N VAL A 37 -11.32 -9.85 -15.19
CA VAL A 37 -9.95 -9.89 -14.64
C VAL A 37 -8.91 -10.04 -15.76
N LEU A 38 -9.23 -10.77 -16.83
CA LEU A 38 -8.33 -11.00 -17.96
C LEU A 38 -8.28 -9.81 -18.95
N ASN A 39 -9.38 -9.07 -19.14
CA ASN A 39 -9.48 -7.91 -20.02
C ASN A 39 -10.48 -6.87 -19.46
N PRO A 40 -10.06 -6.03 -18.50
CA PRO A 40 -10.91 -5.00 -17.92
C PRO A 40 -11.27 -3.97 -19.00
N ILE A 41 -12.57 -3.83 -19.27
CA ILE A 41 -13.10 -3.00 -20.38
C ILE A 41 -12.80 -1.50 -20.18
N ASN A 42 -12.57 -1.03 -18.93
CA ASN A 42 -12.25 0.37 -18.65
C ASN A 42 -11.53 0.59 -17.29
N VAL A 43 -10.22 0.28 -17.22
CA VAL A 43 -9.40 0.51 -16.00
C VAL A 43 -9.43 1.97 -15.53
N GLU A 44 -9.38 2.92 -16.45
CA GLU A 44 -9.39 4.36 -16.14
C GLU A 44 -10.71 4.79 -15.48
N GLY A 45 -11.83 4.29 -16.00
CA GLY A 45 -13.17 4.53 -15.44
C GLY A 45 -13.32 3.97 -14.03
N GLU A 46 -12.79 2.78 -13.77
CA GLU A 46 -12.80 2.17 -12.44
C GLU A 46 -11.92 2.91 -11.43
N ILE A 47 -10.74 3.38 -11.87
CA ILE A 47 -9.88 4.23 -11.03
C ILE A 47 -10.60 5.55 -10.68
N ALA A 48 -11.27 6.18 -11.65
CA ALA A 48 -12.05 7.40 -11.43
C ALA A 48 -13.26 7.16 -10.53
N TYR A 49 -13.92 6.00 -10.66
CA TYR A 49 -14.98 5.58 -9.76
C TYR A 49 -14.47 5.44 -8.33
N LEU A 50 -13.36 4.71 -8.13
CA LEU A 50 -12.75 4.54 -6.82
C LEU A 50 -12.39 5.88 -6.18
N GLU A 51 -11.79 6.80 -6.96
CA GLU A 51 -11.42 8.13 -6.48
C GLU A 51 -12.61 8.94 -5.97
N LYS A 52 -13.79 8.80 -6.59
CA LYS A 52 -15.04 9.42 -6.10
C LYS A 52 -15.63 8.67 -4.92
N TYR A 53 -15.63 7.34 -4.97
CA TYR A 53 -16.23 6.49 -3.96
C TYR A 53 -15.55 6.65 -2.60
N ILE A 54 -14.23 6.81 -2.57
CA ILE A 54 -13.50 7.02 -1.32
C ILE A 54 -13.93 8.31 -0.61
N ASP A 55 -14.48 9.29 -1.34
CA ASP A 55 -14.95 10.58 -0.82
C ASP A 55 -16.40 10.58 -0.34
N ALA A 56 -17.12 9.47 -0.53
CA ALA A 56 -18.44 9.27 0.07
C ALA A 56 -18.34 9.17 1.62
N SER A 57 -19.36 9.67 2.32
CA SER A 57 -19.42 9.68 3.79
C SER A 57 -19.53 8.30 4.43
N ASP A 58 -20.01 7.32 3.67
CA ASP A 58 -20.34 5.95 4.09
C ASP A 58 -19.57 4.91 3.26
N ALA A 59 -18.39 5.27 2.76
CA ALA A 59 -17.58 4.38 1.95
C ALA A 59 -17.23 3.07 2.70
N ASP A 60 -17.72 1.95 2.17
CA ASP A 60 -17.41 0.63 2.71
C ASP A 60 -15.92 0.27 2.45
N LEU A 61 -15.18 0.04 3.54
CA LEU A 61 -13.75 -0.30 3.51
C LEU A 61 -13.47 -1.64 2.82
N THR A 62 -14.35 -2.64 2.99
CA THR A 62 -14.22 -3.95 2.32
C THR A 62 -14.31 -3.75 0.81
N ARG A 63 -15.27 -2.92 0.38
CA ARG A 63 -15.45 -2.60 -1.04
C ARG A 63 -14.24 -1.89 -1.62
N ILE A 64 -13.64 -0.96 -0.87
CA ILE A 64 -12.40 -0.28 -1.30
C ILE A 64 -11.28 -1.31 -1.52
N ILE A 65 -11.06 -2.23 -0.58
CA ILE A 65 -10.02 -3.27 -0.69
C ILE A 65 -10.25 -4.15 -1.92
N PHE A 66 -11.50 -4.57 -2.13
CA PHE A 66 -11.87 -5.39 -3.28
C PHE A 66 -11.54 -4.70 -4.60
N ILE A 67 -11.95 -3.43 -4.75
CA ILE A 67 -11.69 -2.66 -5.98
C ILE A 67 -10.18 -2.48 -6.19
N ILE A 68 -9.43 -2.17 -5.13
CA ILE A 68 -7.96 -2.07 -5.19
C ILE A 68 -7.34 -3.37 -5.68
N GLU A 69 -7.74 -4.52 -5.12
CA GLU A 69 -7.20 -5.82 -5.51
C GLU A 69 -7.46 -6.13 -6.99
N VAL A 70 -8.67 -5.87 -7.48
CA VAL A 70 -9.04 -6.08 -8.89
C VAL A 70 -8.24 -5.13 -9.79
N LEU A 71 -8.20 -3.83 -9.45
CA LEU A 71 -7.47 -2.82 -10.21
C LEU A 71 -5.96 -3.12 -10.28
N GLY A 72 -5.37 -3.60 -9.19
CA GLY A 72 -3.95 -3.97 -9.13
C GLY A 72 -3.59 -5.12 -10.08
N LYS A 73 -4.53 -6.05 -10.35
CA LYS A 73 -4.37 -7.12 -11.35
C LYS A 73 -4.63 -6.63 -12.78
N CYS A 74 -5.40 -5.57 -12.91
CA CYS A 74 -5.88 -5.01 -14.18
C CYS A 74 -4.94 -3.96 -14.79
N ALA A 75 -4.22 -3.19 -13.97
CA ALA A 75 -3.34 -2.11 -14.43
C ALA A 75 -2.07 -2.68 -15.08
N ARG A 76 -2.02 -2.71 -16.42
CA ARG A 76 -0.92 -3.28 -17.20
C ARG A 76 0.04 -2.22 -17.73
N LYS A 77 -0.45 -1.01 -18.03
CA LYS A 77 0.37 0.09 -18.54
C LYS A 77 0.99 0.91 -17.42
N HIS A 78 2.14 1.52 -17.68
CA HIS A 78 2.81 2.42 -16.74
C HIS A 78 1.92 3.61 -16.33
N SER A 79 1.17 4.19 -17.27
CA SER A 79 0.26 5.31 -17.01
C SER A 79 -0.89 4.89 -16.08
N GLU A 80 -1.53 3.76 -16.35
CA GLU A 80 -2.59 3.17 -15.52
C GLU A 80 -2.08 2.88 -14.10
N PHE A 81 -0.91 2.25 -13.99
CA PHE A 81 -0.29 1.96 -12.69
C PHE A 81 0.00 3.25 -11.91
N ARG A 82 0.51 4.30 -12.57
CA ARG A 82 0.76 5.60 -11.92
C ARG A 82 -0.53 6.20 -11.36
N THR A 83 -1.61 6.20 -12.12
CA THR A 83 -2.92 6.72 -11.67
C THR A 83 -3.49 5.87 -10.53
N TYR A 84 -3.40 4.55 -10.65
CA TYR A 84 -3.78 3.61 -9.59
C TYR A 84 -3.03 3.89 -8.27
N MET A 85 -1.70 4.06 -8.35
CA MET A 85 -0.89 4.37 -7.16
C MET A 85 -1.21 5.75 -6.56
N LYS A 86 -1.55 6.76 -7.38
CA LYS A 86 -2.02 8.06 -6.88
C LYS A 86 -3.28 7.91 -6.02
N VAL A 87 -4.23 7.09 -6.47
CA VAL A 87 -5.45 6.81 -5.69
C VAL A 87 -5.12 6.05 -4.41
N ILE A 88 -4.23 5.05 -4.45
CA ILE A 88 -3.81 4.36 -3.23
C ILE A 88 -3.17 5.31 -2.23
N THR A 89 -2.26 6.17 -2.67
CA THR A 89 -1.66 7.19 -1.81
C THR A 89 -2.73 8.08 -1.18
N LYS A 90 -3.72 8.54 -1.97
CA LYS A 90 -4.85 9.33 -1.44
C LYS A 90 -5.62 8.56 -0.36
N ILE A 91 -5.85 7.25 -0.54
CA ILE A 91 -6.52 6.39 0.45
C ILE A 91 -5.68 6.27 1.73
N LEU A 92 -4.38 5.99 1.62
CA LEU A 92 -3.49 5.87 2.76
C LEU A 92 -3.35 7.19 3.54
N GLU A 93 -3.45 8.35 2.87
CA GLU A 93 -3.48 9.65 3.55
C GLU A 93 -4.82 9.95 4.22
N LYS A 94 -5.93 9.57 3.56
CA LYS A 94 -7.28 9.75 4.11
C LYS A 94 -7.50 8.94 5.38
N TYR A 95 -7.05 7.69 5.39
CA TYR A 95 -7.22 6.75 6.49
C TYR A 95 -5.94 6.62 7.34
N LYS A 96 -5.22 7.74 7.55
CA LYS A 96 -3.93 7.75 8.25
C LYS A 96 -4.01 7.50 9.76
N GLU A 97 -5.19 7.62 10.37
CA GLU A 97 -5.36 7.46 11.81
C GLU A 97 -5.19 6.00 12.25
N TYR A 98 -4.68 5.79 13.46
CA TYR A 98 -4.35 4.46 13.99
C TYR A 98 -5.52 3.46 13.99
N GLN A 99 -6.75 3.95 14.14
CA GLN A 99 -7.95 3.10 14.11
C GLN A 99 -8.17 2.39 12.76
N TYR A 100 -7.57 2.91 11.68
CA TYR A 100 -7.60 2.32 10.34
C TYR A 100 -6.31 1.57 9.99
N SER A 101 -5.43 1.28 10.95
CA SER A 101 -4.13 0.64 10.69
C SER A 101 -4.26 -0.70 9.94
N ILE A 102 -5.20 -1.57 10.33
CA ILE A 102 -5.43 -2.87 9.66
C ILE A 102 -5.86 -2.67 8.21
N PHE A 103 -6.75 -1.71 7.95
CA PHE A 103 -7.20 -1.35 6.61
C PHE A 103 -6.02 -0.89 5.74
N CYS A 104 -5.20 0.03 6.26
CA CYS A 104 -4.01 0.52 5.57
C CYS A 104 -2.98 -0.60 5.33
N LEU A 105 -2.73 -1.46 6.31
CA LEU A 105 -1.84 -2.62 6.17
C LEU A 105 -2.35 -3.59 5.10
N ARG A 106 -3.67 -3.82 5.01
CA ARG A 106 -4.26 -4.69 3.98
C ARG A 106 -4.02 -4.12 2.59
N ILE A 107 -4.19 -2.82 2.41
CA ILE A 107 -3.88 -2.14 1.14
C ILE A 107 -2.39 -2.26 0.82
N ILE A 108 -1.51 -1.95 1.77
CA ILE A 108 -0.06 -2.03 1.56
C ILE A 108 0.35 -3.46 1.18
N LYS A 109 -0.22 -4.48 1.82
CA LYS A 109 0.01 -5.89 1.49
C LYS A 109 -0.35 -6.26 0.05
N LEU A 110 -1.32 -5.58 -0.56
CA LEU A 110 -1.68 -5.79 -1.97
C LEU A 110 -0.65 -5.19 -2.95
N ILE A 111 0.09 -4.16 -2.53
CA ILE A 111 1.02 -3.42 -3.41
C ILE A 111 2.50 -3.54 -3.06
N VAL A 112 2.84 -4.17 -1.93
CA VAL A 112 4.20 -4.28 -1.41
C VAL A 112 5.18 -4.93 -2.38
N SER A 113 4.70 -5.87 -3.18
CA SER A 113 5.47 -6.61 -4.18
C SER A 113 5.19 -6.12 -5.61
N SER A 114 4.72 -4.87 -5.76
CA SER A 114 4.45 -4.31 -7.09
C SER A 114 5.73 -4.19 -7.91
N ARG A 115 5.57 -4.25 -9.24
CA ARG A 115 6.68 -4.18 -10.20
C ARG A 115 7.47 -2.87 -10.10
N PHE A 116 6.81 -1.78 -9.73
CA PHE A 116 7.40 -0.46 -9.66
C PHE A 116 7.60 -0.05 -8.22
N TYR A 117 8.71 0.65 -7.96
CA TYR A 117 8.99 1.17 -6.63
C TYR A 117 7.92 2.18 -6.22
N THR A 118 7.32 1.92 -5.06
CA THR A 118 6.44 2.85 -4.35
C THR A 118 7.03 3.05 -2.96
N PRO A 119 7.14 4.29 -2.44
CA PRO A 119 7.72 4.57 -1.13
C PRO A 119 6.80 4.16 0.05
N ILE A 120 6.34 2.91 0.09
CA ILE A 120 5.43 2.39 1.12
C ILE A 120 6.08 2.26 2.50
N SER A 121 7.42 2.23 2.58
CA SER A 121 8.15 2.17 3.83
C SER A 121 7.82 3.33 4.76
N PHE A 122 7.55 4.53 4.23
CA PHE A 122 7.16 5.68 5.06
C PHE A 122 5.78 5.51 5.69
N TYR A 123 4.83 4.95 4.95
CA TYR A 123 3.50 4.63 5.47
C TYR A 123 3.56 3.56 6.55
N LEU A 124 4.37 2.53 6.34
CA LEU A 124 4.62 1.48 7.32
C LEU A 124 5.26 2.03 8.61
N ILE A 125 6.29 2.87 8.49
CA ILE A 125 6.93 3.50 9.65
C ILE A 125 5.98 4.42 10.41
N ARG A 126 5.11 5.16 9.70
CA ARG A 126 4.05 5.96 10.33
C ARG A 126 3.10 5.08 11.14
N ILE A 127 2.57 4.01 10.54
CA ILE A 127 1.69 3.06 11.22
C ILE A 127 2.36 2.44 12.45
N LEU A 128 3.65 2.08 12.33
CA LEU A 128 4.45 1.55 13.44
C LEU A 128 4.60 2.58 14.57
N LYS A 129 4.91 3.83 14.22
CA LYS A 129 5.03 4.92 15.19
C LYS A 129 3.73 5.12 15.97
N ASP A 130 2.59 5.10 15.27
CA ASP A 130 1.28 5.25 15.89
C ASP A 130 0.96 4.05 16.79
N ALA A 131 1.30 2.83 16.37
CA ALA A 131 1.13 1.62 17.16
C ALA A 131 1.96 1.67 18.46
N ILE A 132 3.24 2.01 18.37
CA ILE A 132 4.14 2.10 19.53
C ILE A 132 3.71 3.24 20.48
N SER A 133 3.15 4.31 19.94
CA SER A 133 2.71 5.48 20.73
C SER A 133 1.33 5.32 21.35
N SER A 134 0.59 4.26 21.03
CA SER A 134 -0.72 3.97 21.61
C SER A 134 -0.62 3.81 23.13
N ARG A 135 -1.59 4.37 23.86
CA ARG A 135 -1.65 4.38 25.34
C ARG A 135 -2.97 3.81 25.82
N ASN A 136 -3.01 3.44 27.11
CA ASN A 136 -4.20 2.88 27.78
C ASN A 136 -4.67 1.59 27.11
N ILE A 137 -3.71 0.70 26.87
CA ILE A 137 -3.93 -0.56 26.17
C ILE A 137 -4.38 -1.61 27.17
N VAL A 138 -5.36 -2.42 26.80
CA VAL A 138 -5.97 -3.45 27.66
C VAL A 138 -5.96 -4.78 26.94
N ALA A 139 -5.66 -5.88 27.64
CA ALA A 139 -5.80 -7.22 27.08
C ALA A 139 -7.27 -7.50 26.74
N SER A 140 -7.56 -7.86 25.49
CA SER A 140 -8.91 -8.20 25.04
C SER A 140 -9.14 -9.71 24.89
N ASN A 141 -8.06 -10.49 24.82
CA ASN A 141 -8.03 -11.92 24.49
C ASN A 141 -8.75 -12.28 23.18
N LYS A 142 -8.98 -11.29 22.30
CA LYS A 142 -9.59 -11.49 20.98
C LYS A 142 -8.51 -11.59 19.92
N LYS A 143 -8.63 -12.58 19.05
CA LYS A 143 -7.77 -12.69 17.86
C LYS A 143 -8.02 -11.49 16.95
N VAL A 144 -6.94 -10.88 16.49
CA VAL A 144 -6.96 -9.81 15.49
C VAL A 144 -6.28 -10.31 14.22
N ASP A 145 -6.90 -10.06 13.08
CA ASP A 145 -6.41 -10.43 11.76
C ASP A 145 -6.81 -9.40 10.70
N TYR A 146 -6.51 -9.70 9.44
CA TYR A 146 -6.82 -8.82 8.31
C TYR A 146 -8.31 -8.68 7.99
N ASP A 147 -9.19 -9.51 8.53
CA ASP A 147 -10.63 -9.39 8.30
C ASP A 147 -11.24 -8.32 9.23
N SER A 148 -10.49 -7.91 10.25
CA SER A 148 -10.83 -6.87 11.22
C SER A 148 -10.67 -5.43 10.68
N ILE A 149 -11.00 -5.18 9.41
CA ILE A 149 -10.73 -3.89 8.74
C ILE A 149 -11.57 -2.72 9.27
N LYS A 150 -12.78 -3.00 9.77
CA LYS A 150 -13.70 -1.96 10.26
C LYS A 150 -13.20 -1.47 11.61
N PRO A 151 -13.01 -0.15 11.82
CA PRO A 151 -12.55 0.39 13.09
C PRO A 151 -13.47 -0.02 14.23
N ASN A 152 -12.88 -0.41 15.36
CA ASN A 152 -13.58 -0.69 16.59
C ASN A 152 -12.75 -0.09 17.73
N GLN A 153 -13.32 0.86 18.47
CA GLN A 153 -12.60 1.62 19.49
C GLN A 153 -12.06 0.76 20.63
N GLU A 154 -12.79 -0.30 21.01
CA GLU A 154 -12.33 -1.24 22.04
C GLU A 154 -11.14 -2.05 21.52
N ARG A 155 -11.24 -2.56 20.29
CA ARG A 155 -10.16 -3.34 19.66
C ARG A 155 -8.91 -2.50 19.43
N THR A 156 -9.05 -1.26 18.96
CA THR A 156 -7.90 -0.37 18.73
C THR A 156 -7.11 -0.06 20.01
N LYS A 157 -7.75 -0.20 21.17
CA LYS A 157 -7.11 -0.07 22.50
C LYS A 157 -6.66 -1.41 23.07
N SER A 158 -6.56 -2.46 22.25
CA SER A 158 -6.16 -3.78 22.73
C SER A 158 -4.69 -4.10 22.46
N GLU A 159 -4.09 -4.90 23.36
CA GLU A 159 -2.70 -5.36 23.22
C GLU A 159 -2.54 -6.22 21.96
N GLU A 160 -3.56 -7.01 21.63
CA GLU A 160 -3.58 -7.90 20.46
C GLU A 160 -3.61 -7.09 19.16
N HIS A 161 -4.38 -6.00 19.10
CA HIS A 161 -4.40 -5.12 17.93
C HIS A 161 -3.05 -4.43 17.74
N GLN A 162 -2.47 -3.93 18.83
CA GLN A 162 -1.15 -3.30 18.78
C GLN A 162 -0.07 -4.28 18.31
N MET A 163 -0.02 -5.48 18.90
CA MET A 163 0.96 -6.50 18.55
C MET A 163 0.78 -7.00 17.12
N PHE A 164 -0.47 -7.18 16.67
CA PHE A 164 -0.78 -7.53 15.28
C PHE A 164 -0.24 -6.47 14.32
N VAL A 165 -0.53 -5.19 14.56
CA VAL A 165 -0.05 -4.09 13.71
C VAL A 165 1.47 -4.03 13.67
N ILE A 166 2.14 -4.12 14.82
CA ILE A 166 3.61 -4.07 14.88
C ILE A 166 4.20 -5.25 14.09
N THR A 167 3.72 -6.46 14.33
CA THR A 167 4.20 -7.68 13.66
C THR A 167 4.03 -7.59 12.15
N GLU A 168 2.85 -7.18 11.68
CA GLU A 168 2.57 -7.05 10.25
C GLU A 168 3.40 -5.93 9.60
N VAL A 169 3.60 -4.80 10.27
CA VAL A 169 4.50 -3.76 9.75
C VAL A 169 5.91 -4.32 9.56
N ASN A 170 6.43 -5.07 10.53
CA ASN A 170 7.77 -5.64 10.46
C ASN A 170 7.91 -6.57 9.25
N SER A 171 6.95 -7.47 9.07
CA SER A 171 6.92 -8.39 7.92
C SER A 171 6.83 -7.62 6.59
N LEU A 172 5.98 -6.60 6.50
CA LEU A 172 5.79 -5.82 5.27
C LEU A 172 7.00 -4.93 4.94
N ILE A 173 7.69 -4.36 5.93
CA ILE A 173 8.93 -3.57 5.69
C ILE A 173 10.00 -4.47 5.10
N ILE A 174 10.22 -5.66 5.68
CA ILE A 174 11.21 -6.61 5.16
C ILE A 174 10.84 -7.08 3.77
N MET A 175 9.56 -7.37 3.50
CA MET A 175 9.08 -7.78 2.18
C MET A 175 9.28 -6.67 1.13
N HIS A 176 8.95 -5.42 1.48
CA HIS A 176 9.14 -4.27 0.60
C HIS A 176 10.62 -4.10 0.22
N LEU A 177 11.51 -4.08 1.22
CA LEU A 177 12.94 -3.88 1.00
C LEU A 177 13.57 -5.07 0.25
N SER A 178 13.14 -6.29 0.54
CA SER A 178 13.60 -7.49 -0.17
C SER A 178 13.25 -7.45 -1.65
N THR A 179 12.05 -6.96 -1.99
CA THR A 179 11.58 -6.80 -3.38
C THR A 179 12.52 -5.91 -4.19
N PHE A 180 13.02 -4.83 -3.59
CA PHE A 180 13.91 -3.87 -4.25
C PHE A 180 15.40 -4.08 -3.95
N SER A 181 15.78 -5.18 -3.30
CA SER A 181 17.16 -5.47 -2.86
C SER A 181 18.19 -5.56 -3.98
N LYS A 182 17.76 -5.86 -5.21
CA LYS A 182 18.62 -5.92 -6.40
C LYS A 182 18.83 -4.56 -7.08
N ASN A 183 18.11 -3.51 -6.65
CA ASN A 183 18.16 -2.20 -7.29
C ASN A 183 19.47 -1.45 -6.95
N ILE A 184 19.98 -0.67 -7.92
CA ILE A 184 21.12 0.23 -7.71
C ILE A 184 20.83 1.36 -6.71
N GLY A 185 19.56 1.65 -6.38
CA GLY A 185 19.21 2.59 -5.29
C GLY A 185 19.01 1.95 -3.91
N PHE A 186 19.24 0.64 -3.76
CA PHE A 186 18.87 -0.06 -2.52
C PHE A 186 19.62 0.37 -1.26
N PRO A 187 20.96 0.52 -1.24
CA PRO A 187 21.72 0.99 -0.08
C PRO A 187 21.28 2.36 0.44
N GLU A 188 20.91 3.26 -0.47
CA GLU A 188 20.43 4.60 -0.17
C GLU A 188 19.03 4.54 0.45
N LEU A 189 18.13 3.78 -0.17
CA LEU A 189 16.78 3.53 0.35
C LEU A 189 16.80 2.88 1.75
N SER A 190 17.58 1.81 1.89
CA SER A 190 17.67 1.05 3.14
C SER A 190 18.30 1.89 4.27
N ALA A 191 19.30 2.71 3.98
CA ALA A 191 19.88 3.65 4.94
C ALA A 191 18.82 4.65 5.45
N LEU A 192 18.00 5.18 4.55
CA LEU A 192 16.92 6.09 4.93
C LEU A 192 15.90 5.40 5.84
N VAL A 193 15.47 4.18 5.50
CA VAL A 193 14.52 3.41 6.34
C VAL A 193 15.13 3.10 7.71
N ILE A 194 16.40 2.69 7.78
CA ILE A 194 17.11 2.47 9.05
C ILE A 194 17.11 3.75 9.90
N ASN A 195 17.41 4.90 9.30
CA ASN A 195 17.46 6.16 10.02
C ASN A 195 16.09 6.55 10.60
N GLU A 196 15.01 6.32 9.85
CA GLU A 196 13.66 6.57 10.35
C GLU A 196 13.26 5.60 11.47
N LEU A 197 13.62 4.32 11.37
CA LEU A 197 13.39 3.34 12.44
C LEU A 197 14.15 3.68 13.74
N LYS A 198 15.40 4.15 13.63
CA LYS A 198 16.22 4.57 14.78
C LYS A 198 15.66 5.77 15.54
N LYS A 199 14.81 6.60 14.91
CA LYS A 199 14.18 7.76 15.53
C LYS A 199 12.97 7.38 16.40
N LEU A 200 12.49 6.14 16.33
CA LEU A 200 11.30 5.71 17.08
C LEU A 200 11.61 5.54 18.57
N LYS A 201 10.65 5.92 19.43
CA LYS A 201 10.70 5.67 20.87
C LYS A 201 10.22 4.24 21.17
N ILE A 202 11.09 3.27 20.89
CA ILE A 202 10.75 1.84 20.77
C ILE A 202 10.39 1.12 22.08
N GLY A 203 10.77 1.64 23.25
CA GLY A 203 10.36 1.11 24.56
C GLY A 203 10.57 -0.41 24.67
N ILE A 204 9.50 -1.13 25.02
CA ILE A 204 9.48 -2.60 25.16
C ILE A 204 9.67 -3.36 23.84
N TYR A 205 9.51 -2.70 22.69
CA TYR A 205 9.69 -3.32 21.36
C TYR A 205 11.12 -3.22 20.84
N ARG A 206 12.08 -2.82 21.69
CA ARG A 206 13.48 -2.58 21.31
C ARG A 206 14.06 -3.74 20.51
N GLU A 207 14.00 -4.94 21.07
CA GLU A 207 14.57 -6.14 20.45
C GLU A 207 14.00 -6.39 19.06
N MET A 208 12.67 -6.29 18.93
CA MET A 208 11.98 -6.49 17.66
C MET A 208 12.39 -5.48 16.60
N ILE A 209 12.50 -4.18 16.96
CA ILE A 209 12.90 -3.13 16.00
C ILE A 209 14.40 -3.20 15.67
N GLU A 210 15.25 -3.51 16.64
CA GLU A 210 16.69 -3.70 16.42
C GLU A 210 16.97 -4.89 15.49
N ASN A 211 16.21 -5.99 15.63
CA ASN A 211 16.29 -7.14 14.74
C ASN A 211 15.98 -6.76 13.29
N ILE A 212 14.95 -5.93 13.05
CA ILE A 212 14.60 -5.44 11.71
C ILE A 212 15.72 -4.59 11.14
N ILE A 213 16.23 -3.64 11.94
CA ILE A 213 17.35 -2.77 11.53
C ILE A 213 18.56 -3.63 11.15
N ALA A 214 18.88 -4.64 11.95
CA ALA A 214 19.99 -5.56 11.70
C ALA A 214 19.79 -6.36 10.39
N CYS A 215 18.58 -6.87 10.15
CA CYS A 215 18.24 -7.56 8.89
C CYS A 215 18.42 -6.64 7.67
N ILE A 216 17.91 -5.41 7.74
CA ILE A 216 18.03 -4.43 6.64
C ILE A 216 19.50 -4.05 6.42
N ALA A 217 20.25 -3.79 7.50
CA ALA A 217 21.66 -3.43 7.44
C ALA A 217 22.49 -4.55 6.81
N LYS A 218 22.29 -5.80 7.22
CA LYS A 218 22.96 -6.96 6.65
C LYS A 218 22.72 -7.09 5.14
N GLN A 219 21.48 -6.89 4.70
CA GLN A 219 21.15 -6.93 3.27
C GLN A 219 21.79 -5.76 2.50
N ARG A 220 21.82 -4.57 3.10
CA ARG A 220 22.49 -3.40 2.54
C ARG A 220 23.98 -3.64 2.34
N ASP A 221 24.66 -4.16 3.36
CA ASP A 221 26.10 -4.41 3.33
C ASP A 221 26.45 -5.46 2.28
N HIS A 222 25.65 -6.52 2.16
CA HIS A 222 25.77 -7.52 1.10
C HIS A 222 25.65 -6.92 -0.31
N VAL A 223 24.72 -5.97 -0.52
CA VAL A 223 24.55 -5.28 -1.81
C VAL A 223 25.73 -4.35 -2.09
N ILE A 224 26.25 -3.63 -1.09
CA ILE A 224 27.43 -2.78 -1.21
C ILE A 224 28.67 -3.62 -1.58
N GLU A 225 28.87 -4.76 -0.91
CA GLU A 225 29.97 -5.68 -1.19
C GLU A 225 29.88 -6.25 -2.62
N LYS A 226 28.68 -6.59 -3.09
CA LYS A 226 28.47 -6.99 -4.49
C LYS A 226 28.85 -5.88 -5.46
N ARG A 227 28.52 -4.62 -5.17
CA ARG A 227 28.89 -3.47 -6.01
C ARG A 227 30.40 -3.25 -6.07
N SER A 228 31.09 -3.35 -4.93
CA SER A 228 32.54 -3.14 -4.89
C SER A 228 33.30 -4.24 -5.66
N LYS A 229 32.79 -5.47 -5.63
CA LYS A 229 33.33 -6.60 -6.42
C LYS A 229 33.03 -6.48 -7.91
N LEU A 230 31.94 -5.80 -8.28
CA LEU A 230 31.49 -5.64 -9.66
C LEU A 230 32.39 -4.74 -10.53
N LYS A 231 33.49 -4.18 -10.00
CA LYS A 231 34.47 -3.31 -10.70
C LYS A 231 33.95 -2.87 -12.07
N LEU A 232 33.18 -1.78 -12.11
CA LEU A 232 32.76 -1.12 -13.35
C LEU A 232 34.00 -0.56 -14.06
N ASN A 233 34.84 -1.45 -14.58
CA ASN A 233 35.89 -1.14 -15.51
C ASN A 233 35.19 -0.91 -16.84
N GLY A 234 34.94 0.36 -17.17
CA GLY A 234 34.34 0.75 -18.44
C GLY A 234 32.93 1.30 -18.29
N ILE A 235 32.83 2.49 -17.70
CA ILE A 235 31.78 3.40 -18.14
C ILE A 235 32.20 3.84 -19.56
N ASP A 236 31.58 3.27 -20.59
CA ASP A 236 31.77 3.74 -21.96
C ASP A 236 31.14 5.13 -22.06
N GLY A 237 31.98 6.17 -22.16
CA GLY A 237 31.54 7.56 -22.28
C GLY A 237 30.58 7.79 -23.45
N LYS A 238 30.58 6.91 -24.47
CA LYS A 238 29.60 6.95 -25.56
C LYS A 238 28.20 6.55 -25.11
N ALA A 239 28.07 5.59 -24.19
CA ALA A 239 26.77 5.15 -23.67
C ALA A 239 26.12 6.21 -22.76
N ILE A 240 26.94 6.97 -22.01
CA ILE A 240 26.47 8.13 -21.25
C ILE A 240 25.96 9.22 -22.20
N ALA A 241 26.77 9.62 -23.18
CA ALA A 241 26.37 10.67 -24.13
C ALA A 241 25.09 10.30 -24.91
N LEU A 242 24.92 9.01 -25.24
CA LEU A 242 23.70 8.53 -25.88
C LEU A 242 22.49 8.62 -24.95
N PHE A 243 22.65 8.23 -23.69
CA PHE A 243 21.61 8.34 -22.67
C PHE A 243 21.22 9.80 -22.42
N GLU A 244 22.20 10.70 -22.25
CA GLU A 244 21.97 12.15 -22.08
C GLU A 244 21.21 12.74 -23.27
N SER A 245 21.62 12.45 -24.51
CA SER A 245 20.91 12.92 -25.70
C SER A 245 19.47 12.38 -25.81
N THR A 246 19.22 11.19 -25.28
CA THR A 246 17.90 10.57 -25.28
C THR A 246 17.00 11.26 -24.23
N VAL A 247 17.55 11.58 -23.07
CA VAL A 247 16.85 12.33 -22.02
C VAL A 247 16.52 13.74 -22.50
N GLU A 248 17.45 14.44 -23.14
CA GLU A 248 17.23 15.79 -23.69
C GLU A 248 16.11 15.81 -24.75
N ARG A 249 16.08 14.83 -25.66
CA ARG A 249 14.99 14.70 -26.64
C ARG A 249 13.63 14.36 -26.03
N THR A 250 13.60 13.71 -24.88
CA THR A 250 12.34 13.31 -24.22
C THR A 250 11.76 14.45 -23.38
N LEU A 251 12.56 15.48 -23.09
CA LEU A 251 12.17 16.66 -22.30
C LEU A 251 11.83 17.90 -23.15
N GLN A 252 12.03 17.85 -24.47
CA GLN A 252 11.51 18.81 -25.45
C GLN A 252 10.13 18.37 -25.95
#